data_AF-A0A7C5MCW3-F1
#
_entry.id   AF-A0A7C5MCW3-F1
#
_cell.length_a   1.000
_cell.length_b   1.000
_cell.length_c   1.000
_cell.angle_alpha   90.00
_cell.angle_beta   90.00
_cell.angle_gamma   90.00
#
_symmetry.space_group_name_H-M   'P 1'
#
loop_
_entity.id
_entity.type
_entity.pdbx_description
1 polymer ?
#
loop_
_entity_poly.entity_id
_entity_poly.type
_entity_poly.pdbx_seq_one_letter_code
_entity_poly.pdbx_strand_id
1 'polypeptide(L)'
;MVSYCPECEAVIDEEFEEVGEIFTCPECGVELEVISLDPLEFDLAPVDDEEDDEYRFDDTDDEEEWDEEDSYDEDYDDYEDD
;
A
#
# COMPACT_ATOMS: atom_id res chain seq x y z
N MET A 1 -35.69 -1.27 1.55
CA MET A 1 -35.85 -0.04 2.36
C MET A 1 -35.26 1.09 1.52
N VAL A 2 -35.81 2.30 1.51
CA VAL A 2 -35.33 3.32 0.58
C VAL A 2 -34.36 4.27 1.28
N SER A 3 -33.17 4.40 0.69
CA SER A 3 -32.09 5.27 1.15
C SER A 3 -31.50 6.02 -0.06
N TYR A 4 -30.60 6.96 0.20
CA TYR A 4 -30.01 7.80 -0.85
C TYR A 4 -28.49 7.71 -0.80
N CYS A 5 -27.87 7.66 -1.98
CA CYS A 5 -26.42 7.76 -2.09
C CYS A 5 -25.95 9.15 -1.61
N PRO A 6 -24.98 9.25 -0.69
CA PRO A 6 -24.49 10.53 -0.19
C PRO A 6 -23.73 11.36 -1.24
N GLU A 7 -23.22 10.74 -2.32
CA GLU A 7 -22.46 11.42 -3.38
C GLU A 7 -23.32 11.92 -4.55
N CYS A 8 -24.25 11.10 -5.02
CA CYS A 8 -25.02 11.39 -6.23
C CYS A 8 -26.53 11.54 -6.00
N GLU A 9 -26.98 11.41 -4.74
CA GLU A 9 -28.39 11.50 -4.35
C GLU A 9 -29.29 10.46 -5.05
N ALA A 10 -28.68 9.41 -5.63
CA ALA A 10 -29.39 8.30 -6.24
C ALA A 10 -30.24 7.55 -5.22
N VAL A 11 -31.41 7.09 -5.65
CA VAL A 11 -32.29 6.26 -4.82
C VAL A 11 -31.74 4.84 -4.79
N ILE A 12 -31.46 4.33 -3.59
CA ILE A 12 -31.02 2.97 -3.34
C ILE A 12 -32.16 2.23 -2.64
N ASP A 13 -32.74 1.26 -3.34
CA ASP A 13 -33.81 0.39 -2.83
C ASP A 13 -33.28 -1.05 -2.73
N GLU A 14 -32.29 -1.22 -1.85
CA GLU A 14 -31.72 -2.52 -1.51
C GLU A 14 -31.97 -2.83 -0.03
N GLU A 15 -31.75 -4.09 0.34
CA GLU A 15 -31.87 -4.56 1.72
C GLU A 15 -30.49 -4.96 2.20
N PHE A 16 -30.05 -4.36 3.29
CA PHE A 16 -28.76 -4.62 3.93
C PHE A 16 -29.03 -5.28 5.28
N GLU A 17 -28.27 -6.31 5.61
CA GLU A 17 -28.48 -7.11 6.82
C GLU A 17 -27.45 -6.79 7.91
N GLU A 18 -26.30 -6.21 7.52
CA GLU A 18 -25.14 -6.00 8.39
C GLU A 18 -24.58 -4.57 8.24
N VAL A 19 -24.21 -3.97 9.38
CA VAL A 19 -23.46 -2.70 9.43
C VAL A 19 -21.98 -3.01 9.13
N GLY A 20 -21.35 -2.21 8.28
CA GLY A 20 -20.00 -2.43 7.75
C GLY A 20 -20.00 -3.19 6.42
N GLU A 21 -21.16 -3.52 5.86
CA GLU A 21 -21.24 -4.07 4.50
C GLU A 21 -20.83 -2.99 3.48
N ILE A 22 -19.93 -3.35 2.56
CA ILE A 22 -19.47 -2.46 1.49
C ILE A 22 -20.15 -2.87 0.18
N PHE A 23 -20.71 -1.90 -0.53
CA PHE A 23 -21.31 -2.10 -1.84
C PHE A 23 -21.01 -0.94 -2.79
N THR A 24 -21.14 -1.18 -4.09
CA THR A 24 -20.90 -0.16 -5.10
C THR A 24 -22.21 0.47 -5.56
N CYS A 25 -22.29 1.79 -5.52
CA CYS A 25 -23.46 2.50 -6.01
C CYS A 25 -23.63 2.29 -7.53
N PRO A 26 -24.79 1.78 -8.03
CA PRO A 26 -24.98 1.46 -9.45
C PRO A 26 -25.07 2.70 -10.35
N GLU A 27 -25.33 3.88 -9.79
CA GLU A 27 -25.51 5.12 -10.54
C GLU A 27 -24.20 5.89 -10.74
N CYS A 28 -23.37 6.00 -9.70
CA CYS A 28 -22.11 6.75 -9.76
C CYS A 28 -20.85 5.88 -9.70
N GLY A 29 -20.96 4.62 -9.27
CA GLY A 29 -19.84 3.68 -9.20
C GLY A 29 -18.93 3.86 -7.98
N VAL A 30 -19.28 4.70 -7.00
CA VAL A 30 -18.51 4.83 -5.75
C VAL A 30 -18.80 3.69 -4.79
N GLU A 31 -17.83 3.36 -3.96
CA GLU A 31 -17.97 2.37 -2.90
C GLU A 31 -18.54 3.04 -1.64
N LEU A 32 -19.58 2.42 -1.08
CA LEU A 32 -20.32 2.91 0.07
C LEU A 32 -20.33 1.85 1.17
N GLU A 33 -20.18 2.28 2.41
CA GLU A 33 -20.28 1.43 3.60
C GLU A 33 -21.62 1.67 4.31
N VAL A 34 -22.29 0.59 4.72
CA VAL A 34 -23.49 0.65 5.57
C VAL A 34 -23.11 1.03 6.99
N ILE A 35 -23.48 2.24 7.45
CA ILE A 35 -23.18 2.70 8.83
C ILE A 35 -24.35 2.53 9.80
N SER A 36 -25.57 2.37 9.29
CA SER A 36 -26.79 2.17 10.09
C SER A 36 -27.87 1.45 9.27
N LEU A 37 -28.71 0.65 9.94
CA LEU A 37 -29.81 -0.12 9.33
C LEU A 37 -31.21 0.40 9.69
N ASP A 38 -31.35 1.23 10.74
CA ASP A 38 -32.64 1.79 11.17
C ASP A 38 -32.44 3.22 11.75
N PRO A 39 -32.54 4.28 10.94
CA PRO A 39 -32.74 4.29 9.48
C PRO A 39 -31.49 3.82 8.71
N LEU A 40 -31.71 3.34 7.48
CA LEU A 40 -30.63 2.92 6.58
C LEU A 40 -29.80 4.16 6.16
N GLU A 41 -28.52 4.17 6.52
CA GLU A 41 -27.58 5.26 6.20
C GLU A 41 -26.26 4.69 5.67
N PHE A 42 -25.63 5.44 4.76
CA PHE A 42 -24.35 5.08 4.14
C PHE A 42 -23.31 6.18 4.31
N ASP A 43 -22.05 5.77 4.36
CA ASP A 43 -20.89 6.66 4.25
C ASP A 43 -19.98 6.23 3.09
N LEU A 44 -19.00 7.05 2.75
CA LEU A 44 -18.01 6.68 1.73
C LEU A 44 -17.14 5.56 2.30
N ALA A 45 -17.10 4.42 1.61
CA ALA A 45 -16.19 3.35 2.00
C ALA A 45 -14.75 3.86 1.93
N PRO A 46 -13.85 3.42 2.84
CA PRO A 46 -12.44 3.76 2.74
C PRO A 46 -11.91 3.22 1.40
N VAL A 47 -11.30 4.11 0.61
CA VAL A 47 -10.57 3.70 -0.59
C VAL A 47 -9.41 2.84 -0.11
N ASP A 48 -9.40 1.57 -0.52
CA ASP A 48 -8.31 0.67 -0.19
C ASP A 48 -7.04 1.20 -0.88
N ASP A 49 -6.12 1.74 -0.09
CA ASP A 49 -4.88 2.41 -0.51
C ASP A 49 -3.86 1.39 -1.08
N GLU A 50 -4.31 0.23 -1.57
CA GLU A 50 -3.46 -0.84 -2.09
C GLU A 50 -2.95 -0.56 -3.51
N GLU A 51 -3.40 0.53 -4.14
CA GLU A 51 -2.92 1.03 -5.43
C GLU A 51 -1.88 2.17 -5.26
N ASP A 52 -1.15 2.24 -4.12
CA ASP A 52 0.08 3.04 -3.96
C ASP A 52 1.33 2.15 -3.75
N ASP A 53 1.31 0.86 -4.12
CA ASP A 53 2.53 0.05 -4.30
C ASP A 53 3.06 0.15 -5.74
N GLU A 54 3.08 1.36 -6.31
CA GLU A 54 3.92 1.70 -7.48
C GLU A 54 5.20 2.42 -7.03
N TYR A 55 5.90 1.89 -6.03
CA TYR A 55 7.31 2.25 -5.81
C TYR A 55 8.24 1.15 -6.30
N ARG A 56 8.36 1.12 -7.63
CA ARG A 56 9.46 0.50 -8.35
C ARG A 56 10.76 1.27 -8.02
N PHE A 57 11.47 0.88 -6.97
CA PHE A 57 12.88 1.27 -6.80
C PHE A 57 13.75 0.18 -7.41
N ASP A 58 14.11 0.36 -8.68
CA ASP A 58 15.21 -0.34 -9.33
C ASP A 58 16.50 0.12 -8.66
N ASP A 59 16.98 -0.67 -7.70
CA ASP A 59 18.35 -0.56 -7.20
C ASP A 59 19.16 -1.69 -7.87
N THR A 60 19.40 -1.49 -9.16
CA THR A 60 20.62 -1.99 -9.77
C THR A 60 21.74 -1.05 -9.32
N ASP A 61 22.20 -1.17 -8.08
CA ASP A 61 23.39 -0.51 -7.52
C ASP A 61 24.10 -1.47 -6.52
N ASP A 62 24.33 -2.72 -6.94
CA ASP A 62 25.35 -3.61 -6.34
C ASP A 62 26.51 -3.78 -7.34
N GLU A 63 26.91 -2.65 -7.93
CA GLU A 63 28.26 -2.36 -8.40
C GLU A 63 28.69 -1.21 -7.48
N GLU A 64 29.57 -1.37 -6.50
CA GLU A 64 31.02 -1.18 -6.61
C GLU A 64 31.65 -1.75 -5.31
N GLU A 65 32.46 -2.81 -5.41
CA GLU A 65 33.92 -2.72 -5.28
C GLU A 65 34.39 -2.53 -3.82
N TRP A 66 34.47 -3.65 -3.07
CA TRP A 66 35.16 -3.67 -1.77
C TRP A 66 36.65 -4.01 -1.98
N ASP A 67 37.44 -2.95 -1.88
CA ASP A 67 38.89 -2.77 -1.78
C ASP A 67 39.77 -4.03 -1.61
N GLU A 68 40.50 -4.38 -2.68
CA GLU A 68 41.78 -5.11 -2.64
C GLU A 68 42.92 -4.16 -2.19
N GLU A 69 43.03 -3.79 -0.91
CA GLU A 69 44.33 -3.39 -0.33
C GLU A 69 44.27 -3.32 1.20
N ASP A 70 45.13 -4.10 1.87
CA ASP A 70 45.85 -3.79 3.12
C ASP A 70 46.06 -5.04 4.00
N SER A 71 46.89 -5.98 3.50
CA SER A 71 47.54 -6.97 4.37
C SER A 71 49.05 -6.91 4.18
N TYR A 72 49.64 -5.84 4.70
CA TYR A 72 50.96 -5.80 5.36
C TYR A 72 52.11 -6.51 4.62
N ASP A 73 52.80 -5.70 3.82
CA ASP A 73 54.26 -5.78 3.61
C ASP A 73 54.94 -5.59 4.97
N GLU A 74 55.45 -6.67 5.56
CA GLU A 74 56.23 -6.61 6.79
C GLU A 74 57.48 -7.50 6.62
N ASP A 75 58.49 -6.88 6.00
CA ASP A 75 59.91 -6.95 6.34
C ASP A 75 60.47 -8.36 6.62
N TYR A 76 60.94 -9.03 5.55
CA TYR A 76 61.76 -10.24 5.67
C TYR A 76 63.02 -10.13 4.81
N ASP A 77 63.86 -9.13 5.07
CA ASP A 77 65.21 -9.03 4.49
C ASP A 77 66.21 -8.39 5.49
N ASP A 78 66.68 -9.17 6.49
CA ASP A 78 67.92 -8.82 7.24
C ASP A 78 68.71 -10.07 7.66
N TYR A 79 69.00 -10.98 6.74
CA TYR A 79 70.07 -11.97 6.95
C TYR A 79 71.13 -11.85 5.85
N GLU A 80 72.02 -10.86 6.00
CA GLU A 80 73.38 -10.96 5.46
C GLU A 80 74.34 -11.29 6.62
N ASP A 81 74.82 -12.52 6.59
CA ASP A 81 75.83 -13.18 7.44
C ASP A 81 77.24 -12.62 7.12
N ASP A 82 77.95 -12.10 8.13
CA ASP A 82 79.42 -11.90 8.15
C ASP A 82 80.04 -12.68 9.32
#